data_AF-J6EUJ2-F1
#
_entry.id   AF-J6EUJ2-F1
#
_cell.length_a   1.000
_cell.length_b   1.000
_cell.length_c   1.000
_cell.angle_alpha   90.00
_cell.angle_beta   90.00
_cell.angle_gamma   90.00
#
_symmetry.space_group_name_H-M   'P 1'
#
loop_
_entity.id
_entity.type
_entity.pdbx_description
1 polymer ?
#
loop_
_entity_poly.entity_id
_entity_poly.type
_entity_poly.pdbx_seq_one_letter_code
_entity_poly.pdbx_strand_id
1 'polypeptide(L)'
;MSGWAEFYRNKTLAYGAHAAKPSDWKCNPAPPPSLRADLRYQATYTDEQYAVLAHGFVPQDMDERWFVVLDNGWLNLYRSWSGSHIYGLHLARADGGGWTVDESWVTRNPEEYRPVAHGDDGMDFERDTVTSILKNYCFKQHEEWLKVKAEEEQKAKQVKKST
;
A
#
# COMPACT_ATOMS: atom_id res chain seq x y z
N MET A 1 26.06 15.26 -4.39
CA MET A 1 24.77 14.98 -3.72
C MET A 1 25.07 14.29 -2.40
N SER A 2 24.33 14.56 -1.32
CA SER A 2 24.52 13.82 -0.06
C SER A 2 24.13 12.35 -0.25
N GLY A 3 24.77 11.43 0.47
CA GLY A 3 24.46 9.99 0.37
C GLY A 3 22.99 9.66 0.64
N TRP A 4 22.33 10.46 1.48
CA TRP A 4 20.88 10.35 1.72
C TRP A 4 20.03 10.66 0.48
N ALA A 5 20.38 11.69 -0.30
CA ALA A 5 19.62 12.05 -1.50
C ALA A 5 19.70 10.96 -2.58
N GLU A 6 20.86 10.31 -2.70
CA GLU A 6 21.05 9.19 -3.63
C GLU A 6 20.32 7.93 -3.16
N PHE A 7 20.38 7.63 -1.85
CA PHE A 7 19.61 6.53 -1.26
C PHE A 7 18.10 6.69 -1.51
N TYR A 8 17.52 7.84 -1.20
CA TYR A 8 16.09 8.09 -1.42
C TYR A 8 15.72 8.04 -2.90
N ARG A 9 16.58 8.52 -3.79
CA ARG A 9 16.37 8.41 -5.24
C ARG A 9 16.31 6.94 -5.68
N ASN A 10 17.29 6.13 -5.27
CA ASN A 10 17.35 4.71 -5.63
C ASN A 10 16.13 3.95 -5.10
N LYS A 11 15.72 4.26 -3.86
CA LYS A 11 14.51 3.71 -3.24
C LYS A 11 13.25 4.01 -4.04
N THR A 12 13.08 5.26 -4.46
CA THR A 12 11.95 5.67 -5.29
C THR A 12 11.97 5.02 -6.68
N LEU A 13 13.14 4.85 -7.29
CA LEU A 13 13.27 4.13 -8.57
C LEU A 13 12.91 2.65 -8.43
N ALA A 14 13.31 2.01 -7.35
CA ALA A 14 12.97 0.62 -7.06
C ALA A 14 11.46 0.42 -6.86
N TYR A 15 10.75 1.40 -6.27
CA TYR A 15 9.29 1.37 -6.20
C TYR A 15 8.67 1.20 -7.58
N GLY A 16 9.03 2.02 -8.58
CA GLY A 16 8.41 1.94 -9.90
C GLY A 16 8.94 0.85 -10.83
N ALA A 17 9.76 -0.08 -10.33
CA ALA A 17 10.33 -1.15 -11.15
C ALA A 17 9.29 -2.21 -11.53
N HIS A 18 8.39 -2.54 -10.60
CA HIS A 18 7.25 -3.44 -10.84
C HIS A 18 6.16 -3.26 -9.79
N ALA A 19 4.93 -3.63 -10.14
CA ALA A 19 3.84 -3.79 -9.18
C ALA A 19 4.16 -4.91 -8.19
N ALA A 20 3.78 -4.71 -6.92
CA ALA A 20 3.93 -5.70 -5.86
C ALA A 20 3.21 -7.01 -6.19
N LYS A 21 3.84 -8.12 -5.81
CA LYS A 21 3.33 -9.49 -5.95
C LYS A 21 3.39 -10.21 -4.62
N PRO A 22 2.52 -11.20 -4.36
CA PRO A 22 2.55 -11.95 -3.10
C PRO A 22 3.92 -12.61 -2.80
N SER A 23 4.71 -12.91 -3.83
CA SER A 23 6.06 -13.48 -3.71
C SER A 23 7.14 -12.49 -3.27
N ASP A 24 6.88 -11.19 -3.33
CA ASP A 24 7.90 -10.16 -3.07
C ASP A 24 8.18 -9.97 -1.57
N TRP A 25 7.28 -10.45 -0.72
CA TRP A 25 7.42 -10.35 0.72
C TRP A 25 6.85 -11.57 1.44
N LYS A 26 7.12 -11.68 2.75
CA LYS A 26 6.48 -12.70 3.59
C LYS A 26 4.99 -12.39 3.76
N CYS A 27 4.16 -13.35 3.37
CA CYS A 27 2.71 -13.29 3.47
C CYS A 27 2.21 -14.52 4.22
N ASN A 28 1.81 -14.34 5.48
CA ASN A 28 1.12 -15.41 6.20
C ASN A 28 -0.29 -15.57 5.61
N PRO A 29 -0.89 -16.77 5.71
CA PRO A 29 -2.26 -16.97 5.27
C PRO A 29 -3.22 -15.98 5.93
N ALA A 30 -4.27 -15.58 5.20
CA ALA A 30 -5.33 -14.80 5.80
C ALA A 30 -5.94 -15.56 6.99
N PRO A 31 -6.31 -14.87 8.10
CA PRO A 31 -6.97 -15.52 9.23
C PRO A 31 -8.27 -16.20 8.77
N PRO A 32 -8.75 -17.27 9.44
CA PRO A 32 -10.06 -17.83 9.14
C PRO A 32 -11.16 -16.78 9.36
N PRO A 33 -12.33 -16.89 8.68
CA PRO A 33 -13.42 -15.92 8.83
C PRO A 33 -13.87 -15.69 10.28
N SER A 34 -13.78 -16.70 11.16
CA SER A 34 -14.09 -16.59 12.60
C SER A 34 -13.16 -15.66 13.38
N LEU A 35 -11.98 -15.34 12.84
CA LEU A 35 -11.00 -14.41 13.41
C LEU A 35 -10.91 -13.12 12.59
N ARG A 36 -11.94 -12.80 11.81
CA ARG A 36 -12.06 -11.52 11.11
C ARG A 36 -13.20 -10.72 11.72
N ALA A 37 -12.99 -9.42 11.87
CA ALA A 37 -14.07 -8.48 12.11
C ALA A 37 -14.33 -7.68 10.84
N ASP A 38 -15.61 -7.43 10.55
CA ASP A 38 -16.04 -6.48 9.52
C ASP A 38 -15.53 -5.08 9.89
N LEU A 39 -14.64 -4.54 9.05
CA LEU A 39 -14.02 -3.24 9.29
C LEU A 39 -14.99 -2.11 8.92
N ARG A 40 -15.94 -2.36 8.00
CA ARG A 40 -16.82 -1.35 7.39
C ARG A 40 -16.07 -0.14 6.86
N TYR A 41 -14.85 -0.35 6.38
CA TYR A 41 -14.11 0.66 5.66
C TYR A 41 -14.77 0.89 4.31
N GLN A 42 -15.06 2.15 4.00
CA GLN A 42 -15.67 2.56 2.74
C GLN A 42 -14.81 3.67 2.13
N ALA A 43 -14.48 3.51 0.85
CA ALA A 43 -13.74 4.50 0.08
C ALA A 43 -14.03 4.30 -1.41
N THR A 44 -13.93 5.38 -2.18
CA THR A 44 -14.00 5.37 -3.63
C THR A 44 -12.68 5.86 -4.22
N TYR A 45 -12.35 5.33 -5.39
CA TYR A 45 -11.11 5.62 -6.09
C TYR A 45 -11.36 5.85 -7.58
N THR A 46 -10.62 6.78 -8.18
CA THR A 46 -10.55 6.91 -9.64
C THR A 46 -9.77 5.76 -10.26
N ASP A 47 -9.75 5.65 -11.58
CA ASP A 47 -8.98 4.63 -12.29
C ASP A 47 -7.47 4.81 -12.08
N GLU A 48 -7.00 6.05 -12.01
CA GLU A 48 -5.61 6.38 -11.71
C GLU A 48 -5.25 5.99 -10.27
N GLN A 49 -6.14 6.29 -9.30
CA GLN A 49 -5.92 5.89 -7.92
C GLN A 49 -5.93 4.37 -7.75
N TYR A 50 -6.84 3.67 -8.44
CA TYR A 50 -6.83 2.22 -8.49
C TYR A 50 -5.53 1.68 -9.07
N ALA A 51 -5.00 2.27 -10.15
CA ALA A 51 -3.72 1.85 -10.72
C ALA A 51 -2.57 1.99 -9.71
N VAL A 52 -2.58 3.02 -8.85
CA VAL A 52 -1.62 3.17 -7.75
C VAL A 52 -1.80 2.08 -6.68
N LEU A 53 -3.04 1.77 -6.29
CA LEU A 53 -3.33 0.71 -5.33
C LEU A 53 -2.97 -0.68 -5.87
N ALA A 54 -3.25 -0.93 -7.15
CA ALA A 54 -2.89 -2.16 -7.88
C ALA A 54 -1.37 -2.31 -8.01
N HIS A 55 -0.63 -1.20 -8.10
CA HIS A 55 0.82 -1.21 -8.02
C HIS A 55 1.32 -1.67 -6.64
N GLY A 56 0.57 -1.36 -5.58
CA GLY A 56 0.89 -1.76 -4.20
C GLY A 56 2.19 -1.12 -3.68
N PHE A 57 2.77 -1.75 -2.66
CA PHE A 57 3.97 -1.26 -1.99
C PHE A 57 4.81 -2.41 -1.44
N VAL A 58 6.10 -2.44 -1.79
CA VAL A 58 7.11 -3.37 -1.26
C VAL A 58 8.05 -2.61 -0.31
N PRO A 59 8.16 -3.01 0.97
CA PRO A 59 9.08 -2.37 1.91
C PRO A 59 10.54 -2.67 1.54
N GLN A 60 11.41 -1.70 1.74
CA GLN A 60 12.85 -1.74 1.46
C GLN A 60 13.72 -1.71 2.71
N ASP A 61 13.16 -1.27 3.86
CA ASP A 61 13.87 -1.21 5.13
C ASP A 61 12.95 -1.50 6.33
N MET A 62 13.54 -1.48 7.53
CA MET A 62 12.87 -1.82 8.79
C MET A 62 11.87 -0.76 9.27
N ASP A 63 11.98 0.49 8.82
CA ASP A 63 11.05 1.57 9.19
C ASP A 63 9.75 1.48 8.40
N GLU A 64 9.77 0.79 7.26
CA GLU A 64 8.61 0.54 6.42
C GLU A 64 7.81 -0.65 6.93
N ARG A 65 6.78 -0.32 7.72
CA ARG A 65 6.04 -1.27 8.55
C ARG A 65 5.03 -2.13 7.80
N TRP A 66 4.77 -1.83 6.53
CA TRP A 66 3.67 -2.39 5.77
C TRP A 66 4.13 -2.93 4.42
N PHE A 67 3.53 -4.02 4.01
CA PHE A 67 3.57 -4.55 2.65
C PHE A 67 2.13 -4.53 2.12
N VAL A 68 1.92 -3.99 0.92
CA VAL A 68 0.59 -3.82 0.32
C VAL A 68 0.59 -4.47 -1.05
N VAL A 69 -0.36 -5.36 -1.30
CA VAL A 69 -0.46 -6.08 -2.56
C VAL A 69 -1.90 -6.30 -2.97
N LEU A 70 -2.21 -6.04 -4.23
CA LEU A 70 -3.47 -6.41 -4.83
C LEU A 70 -3.37 -7.84 -5.38
N ASP A 71 -4.23 -8.73 -4.92
CA ASP A 71 -4.33 -10.10 -5.43
C ASP A 71 -5.79 -10.52 -5.50
N ASN A 72 -6.23 -11.02 -6.67
CA ASN A 72 -7.59 -11.50 -6.90
C ASN A 72 -8.71 -10.53 -6.44
N GLY A 73 -8.54 -9.23 -6.69
CA GLY A 73 -9.49 -8.19 -6.31
C GLY A 73 -9.35 -7.68 -4.87
N TRP A 74 -8.51 -8.32 -4.04
CA TRP A 74 -8.28 -7.95 -2.66
C TRP A 74 -6.97 -7.16 -2.51
N LEU A 75 -7.07 -5.95 -1.99
CA LEU A 75 -5.94 -5.19 -1.50
C LEU A 75 -5.60 -5.67 -0.09
N ASN A 76 -4.53 -6.43 0.01
CA ASN A 76 -4.09 -7.09 1.23
C ASN A 76 -2.95 -6.30 1.88
N LEU A 77 -3.09 -6.01 3.18
CA LEU A 77 -2.13 -5.23 3.95
C LEU A 77 -1.49 -6.12 5.02
N TYR A 78 -0.19 -6.34 4.88
CA TYR A 78 0.61 -7.19 5.75
C TYR A 78 1.57 -6.36 6.59
N ARG A 79 1.86 -6.84 7.80
CA ARG A 79 2.95 -6.31 8.61
C ARG A 79 4.30 -6.77 8.05
N SER A 80 5.15 -5.82 7.67
CA SER A 80 6.43 -6.12 7.03
C SER A 80 7.38 -6.96 7.89
N TRP A 81 7.29 -6.86 9.22
CA TRP A 81 8.21 -7.55 10.14
C TRP A 81 7.84 -9.00 10.49
N SER A 82 6.59 -9.43 10.30
CA SER A 82 6.06 -10.71 10.78
C SER A 82 5.33 -11.45 9.67
N GLY A 83 4.94 -10.77 8.59
CA GLY A 83 4.11 -11.32 7.54
C GLY A 83 2.64 -11.47 7.93
N SER A 84 2.23 -10.98 9.11
CA SER A 84 0.84 -11.07 9.58
C SER A 84 -0.10 -10.32 8.64
N HIS A 85 -1.20 -10.98 8.25
CA HIS A 85 -2.21 -10.40 7.36
C HIS A 85 -3.24 -9.63 8.20
N ILE A 86 -3.15 -8.31 8.19
CA ILE A 86 -3.92 -7.47 9.12
C ILE A 86 -5.24 -7.03 8.52
N TYR A 87 -5.21 -6.48 7.30
CA TYR A 87 -6.39 -5.93 6.65
C TYR A 87 -6.55 -6.50 5.24
N GLY A 88 -7.79 -6.74 4.84
CA GLY A 88 -8.16 -7.00 3.45
C GLY A 88 -9.28 -6.07 3.02
N LEU A 89 -9.12 -5.45 1.86
CA LEU A 89 -10.11 -4.58 1.22
C LEU A 89 -10.44 -5.15 -0.15
N HIS A 90 -11.69 -5.51 -0.41
CA HIS A 90 -12.10 -5.91 -1.75
C HIS A 90 -12.38 -4.65 -2.58
N LEU A 91 -11.78 -4.57 -3.77
CA LEU A 91 -11.95 -3.45 -4.69
C LEU A 91 -12.83 -3.90 -5.86
N ALA A 92 -14.01 -3.30 -5.98
CA ALA A 92 -14.96 -3.56 -7.05
C ALA A 92 -15.17 -2.33 -7.92
N ARG A 93 -15.60 -2.55 -9.16
CA ARG A 93 -16.05 -1.46 -10.04
C ARG A 93 -17.33 -0.84 -9.49
N ALA A 94 -17.38 0.49 -9.43
CA ALA A 94 -18.56 1.22 -9.00
C ALA A 94 -19.53 1.47 -10.16
N ASP A 95 -20.83 1.48 -9.86
CA ASP A 95 -21.88 1.87 -10.80
C ASP A 95 -21.74 3.36 -11.14
N GLY A 96 -21.28 3.67 -12.35
CA GLY A 96 -20.97 5.03 -12.79
C GLY A 96 -19.48 5.31 -13.03
N GLY A 97 -18.62 4.30 -12.87
CA GLY A 97 -17.18 4.40 -13.13
C GLY A 97 -16.34 4.57 -11.86
N GLY A 98 -15.03 4.35 -11.98
CA GLY A 98 -14.13 4.26 -10.84
C GLY A 98 -14.26 2.94 -10.08
N TRP A 99 -13.81 2.94 -8.83
CA TRP A 99 -13.70 1.78 -7.95
C TRP A 99 -14.19 2.11 -6.54
N THR A 100 -14.67 1.10 -5.82
CA THR A 100 -15.11 1.21 -4.42
C THR A 100 -14.57 0.06 -3.59
N VAL A 101 -14.43 0.30 -2.28
CA VAL A 101 -14.34 -0.78 -1.29
C VAL A 101 -15.75 -1.23 -0.95
N ASP A 102 -16.12 -2.44 -1.36
CA ASP A 102 -17.44 -3.05 -1.08
C ASP A 102 -17.41 -4.05 0.07
N GLU A 103 -16.24 -4.66 0.33
CA GLU A 103 -15.98 -5.51 1.48
C GLU A 103 -14.66 -5.12 2.16
N SER A 104 -14.63 -5.14 3.49
CA SER A 104 -13.40 -4.92 4.24
C SER A 104 -13.40 -5.68 5.57
N TRP A 105 -12.22 -6.18 5.93
CA TRP A 105 -12.05 -6.89 7.19
C TRP A 105 -10.70 -6.57 7.84
N VAL A 106 -10.66 -6.77 9.15
CA VAL A 106 -9.46 -6.69 9.97
C VAL A 106 -9.30 -7.98 10.78
N THR A 107 -8.08 -8.45 10.93
CA THR A 107 -7.78 -9.61 11.79
C THR A 107 -8.09 -9.31 13.26
N ARG A 108 -8.59 -10.32 13.94
CA ARG A 108 -8.78 -10.37 15.39
C ARG A 108 -8.00 -11.53 16.01
N ASN A 109 -7.02 -12.09 15.28
CA ASN A 109 -6.10 -13.09 15.83
C ASN A 109 -5.15 -12.40 16.85
N PRO A 110 -5.30 -12.64 18.17
CA PRO A 110 -4.54 -11.94 19.21
C PRO A 110 -3.05 -12.33 19.27
N GLU A 111 -2.67 -13.42 18.58
CA GLU A 111 -1.28 -13.84 18.44
C GLU A 111 -0.55 -13.04 17.37
N GLU A 112 -1.27 -12.61 16.33
CA GLU A 112 -0.71 -11.87 15.20
C GLU A 112 -0.88 -10.36 15.33
N TYR A 113 -1.97 -9.94 15.97
CA TYR A 113 -2.35 -8.54 16.05
C TYR A 113 -3.14 -8.25 17.32
N ARG A 114 -2.58 -7.38 18.15
CA ARG A 114 -3.30 -6.80 19.28
C ARG A 114 -3.66 -5.37 18.90
N PRO A 115 -4.96 -5.07 18.70
CA PRO A 115 -5.39 -3.69 18.57
C PRO A 115 -4.91 -2.93 19.80
N VAL A 116 -4.51 -1.68 19.61
CA VAL A 116 -4.32 -0.79 20.76
C VAL A 116 -5.70 -0.65 21.40
N ALA A 117 -5.80 -0.93 22.71
CA ALA A 117 -7.06 -0.87 23.45
C ALA A 117 -7.56 0.58 23.55
N HIS A 118 -8.20 1.02 22.48
CA HIS A 118 -9.14 2.12 22.43
C HIS A 118 -10.51 1.46 22.62
N GLY A 119 -11.32 1.91 23.57
CA GLY A 119 -12.61 1.31 23.96
C GLY A 119 -13.62 1.20 22.81
N ASP A 120 -14.79 1.84 22.92
CA ASP A 120 -15.80 1.79 21.84
C ASP A 120 -15.30 2.44 20.51
N ASP A 121 -14.20 3.18 20.55
CA ASP A 121 -13.53 3.89 19.45
C ASP A 121 -12.53 3.03 18.64
N GLY A 122 -12.32 1.77 19.02
CA GLY A 122 -11.29 0.92 18.40
C GLY A 122 -11.42 0.71 16.89
N MET A 123 -12.63 0.73 16.32
CA MET A 123 -12.83 0.53 14.87
C MET A 123 -12.52 1.78 14.03
N ASP A 124 -12.73 2.98 14.57
CA ASP A 124 -12.42 4.21 13.85
C ASP A 124 -10.90 4.37 13.69
N PHE A 125 -10.15 4.05 14.75
CA PHE A 125 -8.70 4.00 14.70
C PHE A 125 -8.16 3.04 13.62
N GLU A 126 -8.81 1.88 13.44
CA GLU A 126 -8.42 0.88 12.44
C GLU A 126 -8.66 1.41 11.01
N ARG A 127 -9.79 2.10 10.78
CA ARG A 127 -10.10 2.73 9.50
C ARG A 127 -9.13 3.88 9.18
N ASP A 128 -8.79 4.68 10.18
CA ASP A 128 -7.80 5.75 10.06
C ASP A 128 -6.39 5.18 9.79
N THR A 129 -6.08 4.04 10.39
CA THR A 129 -4.85 3.29 10.13
C THR A 129 -4.79 2.83 8.68
N VAL A 130 -5.85 2.22 8.15
CA VAL A 130 -5.94 1.83 6.73
C VAL A 130 -5.76 3.05 5.82
N THR A 131 -6.49 4.13 6.06
CA THR A 131 -6.35 5.39 5.30
C THR A 131 -4.91 5.91 5.33
N SER A 132 -4.28 5.90 6.49
CA SER A 132 -2.89 6.32 6.67
C SER A 132 -1.90 5.43 5.95
N ILE A 133 -2.15 4.11 5.87
CA ILE A 133 -1.31 3.18 5.13
C ILE A 133 -1.40 3.49 3.63
N LEU A 134 -2.61 3.53 3.07
CA LEU A 134 -2.79 3.78 1.63
C LEU A 134 -2.21 5.13 1.21
N LYS A 135 -2.45 6.18 2.02
CA LYS A 135 -1.89 7.52 1.77
C LYS A 135 -0.37 7.52 1.75
N ASN A 136 0.26 6.97 2.79
CA ASN A 136 1.71 7.15 2.99
C ASN A 136 2.56 6.14 2.22
N TYR A 137 2.06 4.91 2.03
CA TYR A 137 2.82 3.82 1.41
C TYR A 137 2.50 3.64 -0.07
N CYS A 138 1.27 3.94 -0.52
CA CYS A 138 0.90 3.83 -1.93
C CYS A 138 0.94 5.19 -2.62
N PHE A 139 0.05 6.11 -2.26
CA PHE A 139 -0.12 7.37 -2.99
C PHE A 139 1.10 8.29 -2.91
N LYS A 140 1.60 8.56 -1.71
CA LYS A 140 2.79 9.41 -1.53
C LYS A 140 4.01 8.83 -2.25
N GLN A 141 4.23 7.51 -2.17
CA GLN A 141 5.36 6.88 -2.85
C GLN A 141 5.24 6.97 -4.37
N HIS A 142 4.02 6.82 -4.90
CA HIS A 142 3.75 7.00 -6.32
C HIS A 142 4.02 8.44 -6.78
N GLU A 143 3.58 9.44 -6.01
CA GLU A 143 3.84 10.86 -6.30
C GLU A 143 5.35 11.17 -6.32
N GLU A 144 6.10 10.67 -5.34
CA GLU A 144 7.57 10.84 -5.31
C GLU A 144 8.23 10.15 -6.52
N TRP A 145 7.74 8.98 -6.93
CA TRP A 145 8.23 8.30 -8.13
C TRP A 145 7.98 9.07 -9.42
N LEU A 146 6.80 9.66 -9.57
CA LEU A 146 6.51 10.51 -10.73
C LEU A 146 7.45 11.70 -10.82
N LYS A 147 7.80 12.33 -9.69
CA LYS A 147 8.78 13.44 -9.64
C LYS A 147 10.16 12.98 -10.10
N VAL A 148 10.67 11.87 -9.54
CA VAL A 148 11.99 11.34 -9.91
C VAL A 148 12.05 10.95 -11.38
N LYS A 149 11.00 10.28 -11.89
CA LYS A 149 10.91 9.89 -13.31
C LYS A 149 10.95 11.12 -14.23
N ALA A 150 10.20 12.17 -13.90
CA ALA A 150 10.19 13.40 -14.69
C ALA A 150 11.56 14.10 -14.71
N GLU A 151 12.28 14.12 -13.59
CA GLU A 151 13.66 14.65 -13.54
C GLU A 151 14.61 13.87 -14.47
N GLU A 152 14.56 12.54 -14.44
CA GLU A 152 15.43 11.69 -15.28
C GLU A 152 15.13 11.88 -16.78
N GLU A 153 13.87 12.01 -17.15
CA GLU A 153 13.47 12.32 -18.53
C GLU A 153 13.96 13.71 -18.99
N GLN A 154 13.93 14.72 -18.11
CA GLN A 154 14.44 16.05 -18.40
C GLN A 154 15.96 16.04 -18.59
N LYS A 155 16.70 15.36 -17.72
CA LYS A 155 18.17 15.20 -17.84
C LYS A 155 18.54 14.49 -19.14
N ALA A 156 17.83 13.40 -19.48
CA ALA A 156 18.08 12.65 -20.72
C ALA A 156 17.86 13.52 -21.99
N LYS A 157 16.86 14.41 -21.97
CA LYS A 157 16.63 15.37 -23.06
C LYS A 157 17.74 16.42 -23.16
N GLN A 158 18.29 16.89 -22.04
CA GLN A 158 19.40 17.84 -22.04
C GLN A 158 20.69 17.24 -22.61
N VAL A 159 21.03 16.01 -22.23
CA VAL A 159 22.23 15.30 -22.75
C VAL A 159 22.15 15.09 -24.27
N LYS A 160 20.97 14.72 -24.80
CA LYS A 160 20.74 14.55 -26.24
C LYS A 160 20.80 15.87 -27.03
N LYS A 161 20.58 17.02 -26.38
CA LYS A 161 20.66 18.34 -27.02
C LYS A 161 22.10 18.88 -27.04
N SER A 162 22.96 18.40 -26.15
CA SER A 162 24.38 18.77 -26.06
C SER A 162 25.33 17.85 -26.83
N THR A 163 24.80 16.80 -27.48
CA THR A 163 25.54 15.84 -28.32
C THR A 163 25.11 16.04 -29.77
#